data_AF-A0A5C8T2L4-F1
#
_entry.id   AF-A0A5C8T2L4-F1
#
_cell.length_a   1.000
_cell.length_b   1.000
_cell.length_c   1.000
_cell.angle_alpha   90.00
_cell.angle_beta   90.00
_cell.angle_gamma   90.00
#
_symmetry.space_group_name_H-M   'P 1'
#
loop_
_entity.id
_entity.type
_entity.pdbx_description
1 polymer ?
#
loop_
_entity_poly.entity_id
_entity_poly.type
_entity_poly.pdbx_seq_one_letter_code
_entity_poly.pdbx_strand_id
1 'polypeptide(L)' 'MSGLIPVAEALARILASVPGATAAEDVPLASAVGRTLAVDVVATRTQPPFPASAM' A
#
# COMPACT_ATOMS: atom_id res chain seq x y z
N MET A 1 -14.20 0.80 36.51
CA MET A 1 -14.31 -0.50 35.83
C MET A 1 -14.67 -0.22 34.38
N SER A 2 -13.78 -0.46 33.42
CA SER A 2 -14.17 -0.39 32.01
C SER A 2 -15.05 -1.60 31.72
N GLY A 3 -16.30 -1.38 31.32
CA GLY A 3 -17.18 -2.44 30.84
C GLY A 3 -16.68 -3.02 29.51
N LEU A 4 -17.21 -4.18 29.12
CA LEU A 4 -16.99 -4.73 27.79
C LEU A 4 -17.64 -3.82 26.75
N ILE A 5 -16.92 -3.56 25.65
CA ILE A 5 -17.44 -2.83 24.49
C ILE A 5 -17.64 -3.78 23.30
N PRO A 6 -18.54 -3.47 22.36
CA PRO A 6 -18.67 -4.23 21.12
C PRO A 6 -17.37 -4.26 20.31
N VAL A 7 -17.15 -5.35 19.57
CA VAL A 7 -15.93 -5.54 18.75
C VAL A 7 -15.75 -4.44 17.71
N ALA A 8 -16.83 -4.00 17.08
CA ALA A 8 -16.79 -2.91 16.10
C ALA A 8 -16.27 -1.60 16.72
N GLU A 9 -16.66 -1.31 17.95
CA GLU A 9 -16.20 -0.14 18.68
C GLU A 9 -14.73 -0.27 19.09
N ALA A 10 -14.32 -1.46 19.55
CA ALA A 10 -12.92 -1.73 19.87
C ALA A 10 -12.01 -1.56 18.63
N LEU A 11 -12.43 -2.11 17.48
CA LEU A 11 -11.69 -1.99 16.23
C LEU A 11 -11.56 -0.53 15.79
N ALA A 12 -12.66 0.23 15.83
CA ALA A 12 -12.64 1.65 15.46
C ALA A 12 -11.68 2.45 16.35
N ARG A 13 -11.68 2.20 17.67
CA ARG A 13 -10.77 2.85 18.63
C ARG A 13 -9.31 2.50 18.36
N ILE A 14 -9.01 1.23 18.06
CA ILE A 14 -7.65 0.78 17.73
C ILE A 14 -7.15 1.49 16.47
N LEU A 15 -7.94 1.48 15.39
CA LEU A 15 -7.56 2.13 14.13
C LEU A 15 -7.42 3.65 14.30
N ALA A 16 -8.31 4.29 15.06
CA ALA A 16 -8.24 5.72 15.36
C ALA A 16 -7.02 6.12 16.22
N SER A 17 -6.45 5.18 16.98
CA SER A 17 -5.24 5.44 17.77
C SER A 17 -3.94 5.43 16.95
N VAL A 18 -3.98 4.96 15.71
CA VAL A 18 -2.80 4.93 14.83
C VAL A 18 -2.55 6.35 14.29
N PRO A 19 -1.36 6.95 14.52
CA PRO A 19 -1.07 8.33 14.11
C PRO A 19 -1.18 8.60 12.60
N GLY A 20 -1.14 7.55 11.78
CA GLY A 20 -1.21 7.60 10.34
C GLY A 20 -0.28 6.58 9.69
N ALA A 21 -0.10 6.69 8.37
CA ALA A 21 0.87 5.90 7.64
C ALA A 21 2.30 6.32 8.01
N THR A 22 3.25 5.37 7.88
CA THR A 22 4.69 5.67 8.03
C THR A 22 5.20 6.51 6.87
N ALA A 23 6.35 7.16 7.06
CA ALA A 23 7.02 7.88 5.98
C ALA A 23 7.38 6.95 4.81
N ALA A 24 7.38 7.51 3.60
CA ALA A 24 7.82 6.81 2.41
C ALA A 24 9.35 6.65 2.43
N GLU A 25 9.82 5.55 1.85
CA GLU A 25 11.25 5.28 1.60
C GLU A 25 11.41 4.58 0.26
N ASP A 26 12.54 4.82 -0.39
CA ASP A 26 12.91 4.11 -1.61
C ASP A 26 13.61 2.80 -1.23
N VAL A 27 13.12 1.69 -1.77
CA VAL A 27 13.66 0.35 -1.53
C VAL A 27 13.97 -0.36 -2.84
N PRO A 28 14.96 -1.28 -2.88
CA PRO A 28 15.16 -2.15 -4.02
C PRO A 28 13.91 -3.01 -4.30
N LEU A 29 13.62 -3.29 -5.58
CA LEU A 29 12.46 -4.10 -5.97
C LEU A 29 12.44 -5.49 -5.33
N ALA A 30 13.62 -6.10 -5.13
CA ALA A 30 13.75 -7.40 -4.46
C ALA A 30 13.25 -7.39 -3.00
N SER A 31 13.17 -6.21 -2.37
CA SER A 31 12.70 -6.01 -0.99
C SER A 31 11.29 -5.42 -0.92
N ALA A 32 10.60 -5.26 -2.05
CA ALA A 32 9.31 -4.58 -2.11
C ALA A 32 8.10 -5.50 -1.79
N VAL A 33 8.29 -6.83 -1.72
CA VAL A 33 7.20 -7.78 -1.46
C VAL A 33 6.58 -7.52 -0.08
N GLY A 34 5.25 -7.35 -0.04
CA GLY A 34 4.49 -7.06 1.18
C GLY A 34 4.48 -5.59 1.59
N ARG A 35 5.15 -4.70 0.84
CA ARG A 35 5.11 -3.25 1.06
C ARG A 35 3.90 -2.63 0.36
N THR A 36 3.49 -1.45 0.80
CA THR A 36 2.47 -0.62 0.14
C THR A 36 3.15 0.50 -0.64
N LEU A 37 2.71 0.74 -1.89
CA LEU A 37 3.20 1.87 -2.68
C LEU A 37 2.78 3.18 -2.03
N ALA A 38 3.75 4.09 -1.86
CA ALA A 38 3.48 5.43 -1.33
C ALA A 38 2.89 6.38 -2.39
N VAL A 39 3.15 6.10 -3.67
CA VAL A 39 2.70 6.88 -4.83
C VAL A 39 2.43 5.95 -6.01
N ASP A 40 1.67 6.43 -6.99
CA ASP A 40 1.39 5.69 -8.23
C ASP A 40 2.66 5.38 -9.02
N VAL A 41 2.68 4.23 -9.69
CA VAL A 41 3.77 3.84 -10.60
C VAL A 41 3.32 4.06 -12.04
N VAL A 42 4.01 4.97 -12.73
CA VAL A 42 3.71 5.32 -14.12
C VAL A 42 4.78 4.74 -15.05
N ALA A 43 4.35 4.02 -16.09
CA ALA A 43 5.24 3.53 -17.12
C ALA A 43 5.84 4.70 -17.91
N THR A 44 7.17 4.73 -18.02
CA THR A 44 7.90 5.77 -18.78
C THR A 44 8.22 5.35 -20.21
N ARG A 45 7.77 4.16 -20.62
CA ARG A 45 8.01 3.55 -21.93
C ARG A 45 6.77 2.81 -22.41
N THR A 46 6.55 2.81 -23.72
CA THR A 46 5.58 1.93 -24.38
C THR A 46 6.14 0.51 -24.44
N GLN A 47 5.31 -0.50 -24.20
CA GLN A 47 5.70 -1.91 -24.30
C GLN A 47 4.67 -2.72 -25.12
N PRO A 48 5.02 -3.18 -26.34
CA PRO A 48 6.31 -3.00 -27.01
C PRO A 48 6.51 -1.55 -27.51
N PRO A 49 7.76 -1.06 -27.61
CA PRO A 49 8.04 0.28 -28.16
C PRO A 49 8.05 0.31 -29.70
N PHE A 50 7.49 -0.71 -30.36
CA PHE A 50 7.47 -0.87 -31.82
C PHE A 50 6.26 -1.73 -32.23
N PRO A 51 5.86 -1.72 -33.52
CA PRO A 51 4.83 -2.62 -34.03
C PRO A 51 5.31 -4.07 -33.92
N ALA A 52 4.72 -4.85 -33.00
CA ALA A 52 5.01 -6.26 -32.84
C ALA A 52 3.83 -7.09 -33.38
N SER A 53 4.08 -7.87 -34.43
CA SER A 53 3.10 -8.87 -34.90
C SER A 53 3.02 -10.02 -33.91
N ALA A 54 1.81 -10.51 -33.64
CA ALA A 54 1.57 -11.71 -32.85
C ALA A 54 1.53 -13.00 -33.70
N MET A 55 1.60 -12.84 -35.02
CA MET A 55 1.59 -13.89 -36.05
C MET A 55 2.89 -13.81 -36.85
#